data_AF-A0AAD4JPA6-F1
#
_entry.id   AF-A0AAD4JPA6-F1
#
_cell.length_a   1.000
_cell.length_b   1.000
_cell.length_c   1.000
_cell.angle_alpha   90.00
_cell.angle_beta   90.00
_cell.angle_gamma   90.00
#
_symmetry.space_group_name_H-M   'P 1'
#
loop_
_entity.id
_entity.type
_entity.pdbx_description
1 polymer ?
#
loop_
_entity_poly.entity_id
_entity_poly.type
_entity_poly.pdbx_seq_one_letter_code
_entity_poly.pdbx_strand_id
1 'polypeptide(L)'
;MDDTSNTIISAANHSFSDFIDGEDAEAEDDEEEDDDFCDVETWETLSRSFREVQSVLDRNRRLIQQVNDNHRSKMPHNLAKNVDLISEINANISKVVALYSNLSANLSTIVHQRRAAVEDSSVQKVES
;
A
#
# COMPACT_ATOMS: atom_id res chain seq x y z
N MET A 1 25.22 2.12 -17.05
CA MET A 1 25.41 1.21 -15.90
C MET A 1 24.04 1.04 -15.30
N ASP A 2 23.27 0.13 -15.89
CA ASP A 2 21.82 0.00 -15.70
C ASP A 2 21.31 -1.19 -16.54
N ASP A 3 21.76 -2.41 -16.22
CA ASP A 3 21.22 -3.63 -16.85
C ASP A 3 21.13 -4.83 -15.89
N THR A 4 21.25 -4.58 -14.59
CA THR A 4 21.16 -5.65 -13.58
C THR A 4 19.73 -5.83 -13.04
N SER A 5 18.87 -4.81 -13.16
CA SER A 5 17.52 -4.85 -12.59
C SER A 5 16.52 -5.63 -13.45
N ASN A 6 16.68 -5.64 -14.79
CA ASN A 6 15.76 -6.33 -15.69
C ASN A 6 16.00 -7.85 -15.78
N THR A 7 17.22 -8.31 -15.50
CA THR A 7 17.59 -9.73 -15.57
C THR A 7 17.03 -10.53 -14.38
N ILE A 8 16.87 -9.90 -13.20
CA ILE A 8 16.39 -10.57 -11.99
C ILE A 8 14.88 -10.86 -12.09
N ILE A 9 14.10 -9.97 -12.71
CA ILE A 9 12.64 -10.14 -12.85
C ILE A 9 12.31 -11.24 -13.88
N SER A 10 13.08 -11.34 -14.96
CA SER A 10 12.87 -12.37 -15.99
C SER A 10 13.18 -13.80 -15.48
N ALA A 11 14.20 -13.95 -14.63
CA ALA A 11 14.59 -15.26 -14.08
C ALA A 11 13.57 -15.87 -13.11
N ALA A 12 12.78 -15.05 -12.41
CA ALA A 12 11.72 -15.54 -11.51
C ALA A 12 10.52 -16.12 -12.29
N ASN A 13 10.19 -15.54 -13.45
CA ASN A 13 9.09 -16.00 -14.29
C ASN A 13 9.40 -17.33 -15.01
N HIS A 14 10.66 -17.60 -15.32
CA HIS A 14 11.05 -18.85 -16.00
C HIS A 14 11.09 -20.06 -15.05
N SER A 15 11.14 -19.86 -13.72
CA SER A 15 11.28 -20.97 -12.76
C SER A 15 9.96 -21.60 -12.31
N PHE A 16 8.80 -21.03 -12.69
CA PHE A 16 7.49 -21.55 -12.26
C PHE A 16 6.75 -22.34 -13.36
N SER A 17 7.20 -22.23 -14.61
CA SER A 17 6.53 -22.85 -15.77
C SER A 17 6.85 -24.34 -15.97
N ASP A 18 7.81 -24.90 -15.24
CA ASP A 18 8.39 -26.24 -15.53
C ASP A 18 7.91 -27.35 -14.57
N PHE A 19 6.82 -27.12 -13.80
CA PHE A 19 6.35 -28.09 -12.79
C PHE A 19 4.96 -28.69 -13.03
N ILE A 20 4.15 -28.16 -13.95
CA ILE A 20 2.79 -28.66 -14.16
C ILE A 20 2.77 -29.51 -15.44
N ASP A 21 3.19 -30.76 -15.30
CA ASP A 21 2.86 -31.84 -16.22
C ASP A 21 2.00 -32.88 -15.47
N GLY A 22 0.81 -33.15 -16.01
CA GLY A 22 -0.07 -34.27 -15.64
C GLY A 22 -1.13 -33.99 -14.57
N GLU A 23 -2.41 -33.91 -14.96
CA GLU A 23 -3.34 -35.07 -14.99
C GLU A 23 -4.80 -34.57 -15.03
N ASP A 24 -5.59 -35.18 -15.92
CA ASP A 24 -7.02 -34.92 -16.17
C ASP A 24 -7.87 -34.87 -14.89
N ALA A 25 -8.62 -33.78 -14.73
CA ALA A 25 -9.90 -33.79 -14.05
C ALA A 25 -10.76 -32.66 -14.63
N GLU A 26 -11.72 -33.04 -15.46
CA GLU A 26 -12.87 -32.23 -15.87
C GLU A 26 -13.54 -31.67 -14.61
N ALA A 27 -13.31 -30.39 -14.32
CA ALA A 27 -13.97 -29.67 -13.24
C ALA A 27 -14.57 -28.40 -13.83
N GLU A 28 -15.90 -28.41 -13.78
CA GLU A 28 -16.88 -27.41 -14.16
C GLU A 28 -16.36 -25.97 -14.26
N ASP A 29 -16.59 -25.41 -15.44
CA ASP A 29 -16.45 -24.01 -15.81
C ASP A 29 -17.49 -23.16 -15.05
N ASP A 30 -17.23 -22.91 -13.76
CA ASP A 30 -17.84 -21.80 -13.04
C ASP A 30 -16.97 -20.56 -13.33
N GLU A 31 -17.21 -19.93 -14.49
CA GLU A 31 -16.72 -18.58 -14.80
C GLU A 31 -17.34 -17.58 -13.80
N GLU A 32 -16.79 -17.47 -12.59
CA GLU A 32 -17.00 -16.31 -11.72
C GLU A 32 -16.15 -15.12 -12.22
N GLU A 33 -16.43 -14.65 -13.43
CA GLU A 33 -15.97 -13.35 -13.92
C GLU A 33 -16.85 -12.23 -13.34
N ASP A 34 -16.72 -11.90 -12.04
CA ASP A 34 -17.32 -10.65 -11.52
C ASP A 34 -16.71 -10.09 -10.21
N ASP A 35 -15.41 -10.30 -9.93
CA ASP A 35 -14.70 -9.63 -8.78
C ASP A 35 -13.74 -8.50 -9.21
N ASP A 36 -13.52 -8.26 -10.51
CA ASP A 36 -12.46 -7.34 -10.97
C ASP A 36 -12.84 -5.85 -10.86
N PHE A 37 -14.13 -5.50 -11.02
CA PHE A 37 -14.54 -4.09 -11.06
C PHE A 37 -14.57 -3.43 -9.67
N CYS A 38 -14.80 -4.21 -8.60
CA CYS A 38 -14.81 -3.73 -7.22
C CYS A 38 -13.38 -3.52 -6.69
N ASP A 39 -12.38 -4.23 -7.22
CA ASP A 39 -10.99 -4.08 -6.80
C ASP A 39 -10.39 -2.72 -7.21
N VAL A 40 -10.82 -2.16 -8.36
CA VAL A 40 -10.28 -0.90 -8.89
C VAL A 40 -10.51 0.29 -7.94
N GLU A 41 -11.72 0.48 -7.42
CA GLU A 41 -12.02 1.61 -6.50
C GLU A 41 -11.29 1.48 -5.16
N THR A 42 -11.17 0.24 -4.67
CA THR A 42 -10.44 -0.04 -3.43
C THR A 42 -8.94 0.20 -3.60
N TRP A 43 -8.38 -0.23 -4.73
CA TRP A 43 -7.00 0.02 -5.12
C TRP A 43 -6.70 1.50 -5.33
N GLU A 44 -7.62 2.26 -5.93
CA GLU A 44 -7.51 3.72 -6.04
C GLU A 44 -7.45 4.40 -4.67
N THR A 45 -8.28 3.96 -3.73
CA THR A 45 -8.29 4.49 -2.36
C THR A 45 -6.99 4.18 -1.62
N LEU A 46 -6.48 2.96 -1.76
CA LEU A 46 -5.19 2.54 -1.20
C LEU A 46 -4.06 3.37 -1.79
N SER A 47 -3.94 3.40 -3.12
CA SER A 47 -2.87 4.08 -3.82
C SER A 47 -2.84 5.59 -3.53
N ARG A 48 -4.01 6.23 -3.41
CA ARG A 48 -4.12 7.63 -2.97
C ARG A 48 -3.59 7.81 -1.55
N SER A 49 -3.98 6.95 -0.62
CA SER A 49 -3.53 7.01 0.78
C SER A 49 -2.01 6.83 0.89
N PHE A 50 -1.43 5.89 0.12
CA PHE A 50 0.01 5.69 0.08
C PHE A 50 0.75 6.90 -0.50
N ARG A 51 0.26 7.49 -1.60
CA ARG A 51 0.85 8.71 -2.17
C ARG A 51 0.84 9.87 -1.18
N GLU A 52 -0.23 10.00 -0.39
CA GLU A 52 -0.31 11.04 0.64
C GLU A 52 0.72 10.79 1.76
N VAL A 53 0.82 9.57 2.28
CA VAL A 53 1.83 9.21 3.27
C VAL A 53 3.24 9.48 2.74
N GLN A 54 3.54 9.08 1.51
CA GLN A 54 4.83 9.34 0.85
C GLN A 54 5.13 10.84 0.80
N SER A 55 4.17 11.67 0.38
CA SER A 55 4.32 13.12 0.33
C SER A 55 4.67 13.72 1.70
N VAL A 56 4.02 13.25 2.76
CA VAL A 56 4.28 13.70 4.15
C VAL A 56 5.66 13.25 4.62
N LEU A 57 6.08 12.03 4.30
CA LEU A 57 7.41 11.52 4.67
C LEU A 57 8.54 12.21 3.87
N ASP A 58 8.31 12.54 2.60
CA ASP A 58 9.24 13.32 1.78
C ASP A 58 9.40 14.75 2.33
N ARG A 59 8.32 15.32 2.88
CA ARG A 59 8.42 16.58 3.63
C ARG A 59 9.29 16.41 4.88
N ASN A 60 9.09 15.36 5.68
CA ASN A 60 9.94 15.07 6.83
C ASN A 60 11.41 14.93 6.45
N ARG A 61 11.73 14.25 5.34
CA ARG A 61 13.10 14.13 4.84
C ARG A 61 13.75 15.49 4.62
N ARG A 62 13.03 16.43 3.99
CA ARG A 62 13.54 17.79 3.76
C ARG A 62 13.67 18.61 5.04
N LEU A 63 12.77 18.45 6.00
CA LEU A 63 12.85 19.12 7.30
C LEU A 63 14.04 18.63 8.11
N ILE A 64 14.29 17.31 8.13
CA ILE A 64 15.46 16.70 8.79
C ILE A 64 16.75 17.22 8.16
N GLN A 65 16.81 17.35 6.83
CA GLN A 65 17.95 17.97 6.16
C GLN A 65 18.19 19.40 6.65
N GLN A 66 17.13 20.23 6.74
CA GLN A 66 17.25 21.59 7.27
C GLN A 66 17.69 21.63 8.73
N VAL A 67 17.17 20.73 9.58
CA VAL A 67 17.61 20.60 10.99
C VAL A 67 19.11 20.30 11.06
N ASN A 68 19.59 19.40 10.21
CA ASN A 68 21.00 19.03 10.13
C ASN A 68 21.87 20.19 9.64
N ASP A 69 21.43 20.94 8.63
CA ASP A 69 22.14 22.09 8.09
C ASP A 69 22.23 23.22 9.13
N ASN A 70 21.14 23.49 9.84
CA ASN A 70 21.11 24.43 10.95
C ASN A 70 22.08 24.02 12.07
N HIS A 71 22.18 22.72 12.37
CA HIS A 71 23.13 22.21 13.35
C HIS A 71 24.58 22.41 12.90
N ARG A 72 24.89 22.11 11.64
CA ARG A 72 26.23 22.31 11.04
C ARG A 72 26.63 23.78 10.98
N SER A 73 25.68 24.68 10.78
CA SER A 73 25.89 26.13 10.77
C SER A 73 26.38 26.69 12.12
N LYS A 74 26.07 26.02 13.24
CA LYS A 74 26.41 26.44 14.63
C LYS A 74 25.91 27.85 15.01
N MET A 75 25.02 28.44 14.21
CA MET A 75 24.42 29.73 14.51
C MET A 75 23.28 29.55 15.52
N PRO A 76 23.31 30.22 16.70
CA PRO A 76 22.30 30.05 17.74
C PRO A 76 20.87 30.28 17.25
N HIS A 77 20.68 31.26 16.36
CA HIS A 77 19.37 31.53 15.78
C HIS A 77 18.85 30.37 14.90
N ASN A 78 19.72 29.66 14.19
CA ASN A 78 19.34 28.53 13.34
C ASN A 78 18.99 27.30 14.19
N LEU A 79 19.71 27.10 15.30
CA LEU A 79 19.39 26.06 16.26
C LEU A 79 18.02 26.28 16.91
N ALA A 80 17.63 27.53 17.19
CA ALA A 80 16.30 27.83 17.71
C ALA A 80 15.20 27.41 16.73
N LYS A 81 15.40 27.60 15.41
CA LYS A 81 14.46 27.14 14.37
C LYS A 81 14.33 25.62 14.29
N ASN A 82 15.29 24.85 14.80
CA ASN A 82 15.18 23.40 14.83
C ASN A 82 14.01 22.93 15.71
N VAL A 83 13.64 23.70 16.73
CA VAL A 83 12.47 23.37 17.57
C VAL A 83 11.21 23.36 16.71
N ASP A 84 11.00 24.41 15.91
CA ASP A 84 9.85 24.51 15.02
C ASP A 84 9.87 23.42 13.96
N LEU A 85 11.02 23.17 13.32
CA LEU A 85 11.17 22.11 12.32
C LEU A 85 10.89 20.72 12.89
N ILE A 86 11.37 20.41 14.10
CA ILE A 86 11.11 19.14 14.79
C ILE A 86 9.63 19.03 15.17
N SER A 87 9.01 20.13 15.59
CA SER A 87 7.56 20.14 15.86
C SER A 87 6.75 19.84 14.61
N GLU A 88 7.15 20.37 13.44
CA GLU A 88 6.52 20.08 12.14
C GLU A 88 6.70 18.60 11.77
N ILE A 89 7.90 18.03 12.01
CA ILE A 89 8.16 16.60 11.83
C ILE A 89 7.21 15.75 12.68
N ASN A 90 7.03 16.09 13.96
CA ASN A 90 6.15 15.35 14.86
C ASN A 90 4.67 15.46 14.45
N ALA A 91 4.24 16.64 13.99
CA ALA A 91 2.89 16.83 13.44
C ALA A 91 2.68 15.97 12.19
N ASN A 92 3.65 15.91 11.29
CA ASN A 92 3.63 15.06 10.10
C ASN A 92 3.57 13.57 10.46
N ILE A 93 4.32 13.10 11.46
CA ILE A 93 4.23 11.72 11.94
C ILE A 93 2.83 11.42 12.49
N SER A 94 2.24 12.35 13.26
CA SER A 94 0.87 12.20 13.74
C SER A 94 -0.14 12.10 12.59
N LYS A 95 0.06 12.88 11.51
CA LYS A 95 -0.72 12.77 10.28
C LYS A 95 -0.55 11.41 9.61
N VAL A 96 0.68 10.90 9.51
CA VAL A 96 0.95 9.57 8.93
C VAL A 96 0.21 8.47 9.70
N VAL A 97 0.23 8.52 11.04
CA VAL A 97 -0.52 7.57 11.88
C VAL A 97 -2.03 7.65 11.60
N ALA A 98 -2.58 8.86 11.46
CA ALA A 98 -3.99 9.04 11.12
C ALA A 98 -4.33 8.49 9.72
N LEU A 99 -3.47 8.72 8.72
CA LEU A 99 -3.66 8.18 7.36
C LEU A 99 -3.66 6.66 7.37
N TYR A 100 -2.74 6.03 8.10
CA TYR A 100 -2.73 4.57 8.24
C TYR A 100 -3.93 4.02 9.01
N SER A 101 -4.43 4.75 10.01
CA SER A 101 -5.64 4.35 10.75
C SER A 101 -6.88 4.40 9.86
N ASN A 102 -6.99 5.41 9.00
CA ASN A 102 -8.05 5.49 8.01
C ASN A 102 -7.93 4.36 6.98
N LEU A 103 -6.72 4.11 6.49
CA LEU A 103 -6.45 3.04 5.54
C LEU A 103 -6.84 1.66 6.09
N SER A 104 -6.46 1.35 7.33
CA SER A 104 -6.81 0.08 7.96
C SER A 104 -8.31 -0.06 8.18
N ALA A 105 -9.00 1.01 8.56
CA ALA A 105 -10.46 1.01 8.70
C ALA A 105 -11.17 0.77 7.37
N ASN A 106 -10.73 1.44 6.29
CA ASN A 106 -11.29 1.25 4.95
C ASN A 106 -11.08 -0.19 4.47
N LEU A 107 -9.86 -0.73 4.63
CA LEU A 107 -9.56 -2.13 4.30
C LEU A 107 -10.43 -3.12 5.10
N SER A 108 -10.56 -2.91 6.41
CA SER A 108 -11.43 -3.75 7.24
C SER A 108 -12.87 -3.72 6.75
N THR A 109 -13.38 -2.55 6.38
CA THR A 109 -14.74 -2.38 5.84
C THR A 109 -14.93 -3.17 4.55
N ILE A 110 -14.00 -3.05 3.61
CA ILE A 110 -14.02 -3.77 2.33
C ILE A 110 -14.01 -5.29 2.55
N VAL A 111 -13.14 -5.78 3.43
CA VAL A 111 -13.05 -7.22 3.75
C VAL A 111 -14.33 -7.73 4.40
N HIS A 112 -14.93 -6.97 5.31
CA HIS A 112 -16.20 -7.34 5.93
C HIS A 112 -17.35 -7.36 4.93
N GLN A 113 -17.41 -6.38 4.01
CA GLN A 113 -18.39 -6.36 2.94
C GLN A 113 -18.27 -7.58 2.02
N ARG A 114 -17.05 -7.97 1.64
CA ARG A 114 -16.83 -9.20 0.84
C ARG A 114 -17.33 -10.46 1.54
N ARG A 115 -17.01 -10.63 2.82
CA ARG A 115 -17.49 -11.81 3.58
C ARG A 115 -19.01 -11.89 3.65
N ALA A 116 -19.67 -10.75 3.87
CA ALA A 116 -21.13 -10.70 3.89
C ALA A 116 -21.75 -11.04 2.52
N ALA A 117 -21.14 -10.60 1.41
CA ALA A 117 -21.61 -10.91 0.05
C ALA A 117 -21.45 -12.40 -0.32
N VAL A 118 -20.37 -13.05 0.15
CA VAL A 118 -20.13 -14.49 -0.06
C VAL A 118 -21.11 -15.36 0.75
N GLU A 119 -21.48 -14.92 1.96
CA GLU A 119 -22.47 -15.65 2.77
C GLU A 119 -23.89 -15.59 2.16
N ASP A 120 -24.29 -14.46 1.56
CA ASP A 120 -25.61 -14.28 0.95
C ASP A 120 -25.79 -15.11 -0.35
N SER A 121 -24.72 -15.21 -1.15
CA SER A 121 -24.68 -16.04 -2.37
C SER A 121 -24.67 -17.55 -2.05
N SER A 122 -24.12 -17.95 -0.90
CA SER A 122 -24.16 -19.34 -0.40
C SER A 122 -25.58 -19.80 -0.02
N VAL A 123 -26.41 -18.89 0.49
CA VAL A 123 -27.78 -19.22 0.95
C VAL A 123 -28.73 -19.44 -0.24
N GLN A 124 -28.55 -18.71 -1.34
CA GLN A 124 -29.36 -18.88 -2.55
C GLN A 124 -29.13 -20.20 -3.29
N LYS A 125 -27.90 -20.76 -3.27
CA LYS A 125 -27.58 -22.04 -3.94
C LYS A 125 -28.13 -23.28 -3.20
N VAL A 126 -28.57 -23.14 -1.94
CA VAL A 126 -29.13 -24.25 -1.13
C VAL A 126 -30.66 -24.35 -1.25
N GLU A 127 -31.33 -23.30 -1.73
CA GLU A 127 -32.80 -23.26 -1.88
C GLU A 127 -33.30 -23.56 -3.31
N SER A 128 -32.43 -23.92 -4.26
CA SER A 128 -32.78 -24.43 -5.61
C SER A 128 -32.40 -25.89 -5.77
#